data_AF-A0A926JVB9-F1
#
_entry.id   AF-A0A926JVB9-F1
#
_cell.length_a   1.000
_cell.length_b   1.000
_cell.length_c   1.000
_cell.angle_alpha   90.00
_cell.angle_beta   90.00
_cell.angle_gamma   90.00
#
_symmetry.space_group_name_H-M   'P 1'
#
loop_
_entity.id
_entity.type
_entity.pdbx_description
1 polymer ?
#
loop_
_entity_poly.entity_id
_entity_poly.type
_entity_poly.pdbx_seq_one_letter_code
_entity_poly.pdbx_strand_id
1 'polypeptide(L)'
;MKQNNKVEKCRKIAYWITTGLLSFGMLSGGIAQLLRLQGTADGILNLGYPSYFMSILGTWKIIGVTVLLLPRFRLFKEWAYAGFFFAMTGAVFSHLANSEGIGEITAPALFAVLAVLSWRLRPSNRKIPYINSSVKVSSGKSL
;
A
#
# COMPACT_ATOMS: atom_id res chain seq x y z
N MET A 1 -32.43 8.13 -4.98
CA MET A 1 -31.31 7.81 -5.90
C MET A 1 -30.16 8.85 -5.94
N LYS A 2 -30.39 10.16 -5.73
CA LYS A 2 -29.31 11.19 -5.79
C LYS A 2 -28.26 11.14 -4.67
N GLN A 3 -28.64 10.78 -3.43
CA GLN A 3 -27.72 10.77 -2.26
C GLN A 3 -26.59 9.73 -2.41
N ASN A 4 -26.90 8.55 -2.95
CA ASN A 4 -25.94 7.45 -3.10
C ASN A 4 -24.80 7.80 -4.06
N ASN A 5 -25.10 8.58 -5.12
CA ASN A 5 -24.09 9.01 -6.09
C ASN A 5 -23.11 10.04 -5.50
N LYS A 6 -23.53 10.85 -4.52
CA LYS A 6 -22.65 11.85 -3.90
C LYS A 6 -21.60 11.17 -3.00
N VAL A 7 -22.05 10.24 -2.16
CA VAL A 7 -21.16 9.46 -1.26
C VAL A 7 -20.14 8.65 -2.05
N GLU A 8 -20.56 7.99 -3.14
CA GLU A 8 -19.65 7.23 -4.01
C GLU A 8 -18.60 8.11 -4.71
N LYS A 9 -18.98 9.31 -5.15
CA LYS A 9 -18.04 10.29 -5.73
C LYS A 9 -17.04 10.77 -4.69
N CYS A 10 -17.48 11.14 -3.49
CA CYS A 10 -16.60 11.55 -2.39
C CYS A 10 -15.62 10.43 -2.00
N ARG A 11 -16.09 9.18 -1.90
CA ARG A 11 -15.25 8.01 -1.63
C ARG A 11 -14.19 7.80 -2.71
N LYS A 12 -14.57 7.95 -3.98
CA LYS A 12 -13.65 7.84 -5.12
C LYS A 12 -12.58 8.94 -5.09
N ILE A 13 -12.96 10.18 -4.77
CA ILE A 13 -12.01 11.29 -4.64
C ILE A 13 -11.04 11.03 -3.47
N ALA A 14 -11.56 10.69 -2.29
CA ALA A 14 -10.74 10.37 -1.12
C ALA A 14 -9.78 9.18 -1.39
N TYR A 15 -10.24 8.16 -2.13
CA TYR A 15 -9.40 7.06 -2.59
C TYR A 15 -8.24 7.55 -3.46
N TRP A 16 -8.49 8.40 -4.46
CA TRP A 16 -7.44 8.89 -5.34
C TRP A 16 -6.48 9.85 -4.65
N ILE A 17 -6.95 10.65 -3.69
CA ILE A 17 -6.08 11.49 -2.85
C ILE A 17 -5.16 10.63 -2.01
N THR A 18 -5.70 9.69 -1.22
CA THR A 18 -4.91 8.80 -0.35
C THR A 18 -3.95 7.93 -1.16
N THR A 19 -4.41 7.39 -2.29
CA THR A 19 -3.58 6.60 -3.22
C THR A 19 -2.50 7.45 -3.86
N GLY A 20 -2.80 8.67 -4.29
CA GLY A 20 -1.83 9.58 -4.90
C GLY A 20 -0.74 9.96 -3.91
N LEU A 21 -1.10 10.32 -2.68
CA LEU A 21 -0.15 10.69 -1.64
C LEU A 21 0.74 9.50 -1.22
N LEU A 22 0.14 8.32 -1.02
CA LEU A 22 0.87 7.10 -0.76
C LEU A 22 1.84 6.77 -1.90
N SER A 23 1.35 6.79 -3.14
CA SER A 23 2.15 6.47 -4.33
C SER A 23 3.31 7.43 -4.48
N PHE A 24 3.07 8.73 -4.30
CA PHE A 24 4.10 9.75 -4.39
C PHE A 24 5.20 9.54 -3.34
N GLY A 25 4.83 9.34 -2.07
CA GLY A 25 5.79 9.11 -0.99
C GLY A 25 6.56 7.80 -1.13
N MET A 26 5.90 6.71 -1.55
CA MET A 26 6.57 5.44 -1.82
C MET A 26 7.51 5.52 -3.01
N LEU A 27 7.12 6.24 -4.06
CA LEU A 27 7.94 6.40 -5.26
C LEU A 27 9.16 7.28 -4.99
N SER A 28 8.98 8.44 -4.35
CA SER A 28 10.09 9.34 -4.01
C SER A 28 11.07 8.67 -3.06
N GLY A 29 10.58 8.05 -1.98
CA GLY A 29 11.41 7.30 -1.04
C GLY A 29 12.08 6.09 -1.69
N GLY A 30 11.38 5.35 -2.55
CA GLY A 30 11.95 4.22 -3.28
C GLY A 30 13.08 4.62 -4.22
N ILE A 31 12.90 5.71 -4.98
CA ILE A 31 13.96 6.27 -5.84
C ILE A 31 15.14 6.76 -5.00
N ALA A 32 14.91 7.47 -3.91
CA ALA A 32 15.96 7.93 -3.01
C ALA A 32 16.80 6.77 -2.44
N GLN A 33 16.14 5.65 -2.07
CA GLN A 33 16.80 4.43 -1.60
C GLN A 33 17.61 3.75 -2.72
N LEU A 34 17.12 3.72 -3.95
CA LEU A 34 17.85 3.14 -5.10
C LEU A 34 19.08 3.98 -5.48
N LEU A 35 18.93 5.30 -5.47
CA LEU A 35 20.01 6.24 -5.75
C LEU A 35 20.96 6.46 -4.58
N ARG A 36 20.66 5.87 -3.41
CA ARG A 36 21.43 6.01 -2.16
C ARG A 36 21.73 7.48 -1.82
N LEU A 37 20.71 8.33 -1.91
CA LEU A 37 20.84 9.74 -1.51
C LEU A 37 21.28 9.81 -0.04
N GLN A 38 22.32 10.59 0.25
CA GLN A 38 23.01 10.60 1.55
C GLN A 38 22.05 10.60 2.75
N GLY A 39 21.11 11.55 2.83
CA GLY A 39 20.17 11.61 3.94
C GLY A 39 19.28 10.37 4.14
N THR A 40 18.92 9.65 3.07
CA THR A 40 18.15 8.38 3.18
C THR A 40 19.07 7.19 3.43
N ALA A 41 20.25 7.17 2.83
CA ALA A 41 21.22 6.09 2.99
C ALA A 41 21.79 6.06 4.40
N ASP A 42 22.15 7.23 4.94
CA ASP A 42 22.70 7.40 6.28
C ASP A 42 21.70 6.97 7.34
N GLY A 43 20.41 7.34 7.19
CA GLY A 43 19.35 6.86 8.08
C GLY A 43 19.29 5.33 8.12
N ILE A 44 19.21 4.66 6.97
CA ILE A 44 19.12 3.20 6.91
C ILE A 44 20.37 2.51 7.46
N LEU A 45 21.57 3.06 7.21
CA LEU A 45 22.83 2.52 7.76
C LEU A 45 22.93 2.73 9.27
N ASN A 46 22.48 3.88 9.78
CA ASN A 46 22.45 4.19 11.21
C ASN A 46 21.53 3.24 11.99
N LEU A 47 20.44 2.80 11.35
CA LEU A 47 19.57 1.73 11.86
C LEU A 47 20.22 0.32 11.85
N GLY A 48 21.46 0.20 11.35
CA GLY A 48 22.19 -1.06 11.28
C GLY A 48 21.83 -1.93 10.07
N TYR A 49 21.02 -1.43 9.13
CA TYR A 49 20.65 -2.20 7.95
C TYR A 49 21.75 -2.16 6.87
N PRO A 50 22.03 -3.29 6.21
CA PRO A 50 23.04 -3.34 5.17
C PRO A 50 22.58 -2.63 3.89
N SER A 51 23.53 -2.15 3.09
CA SER A 51 23.26 -1.33 1.90
C SER A 51 22.41 -2.00 0.83
N TYR A 52 22.44 -3.34 0.73
CA TYR A 52 21.57 -4.09 -0.19
C TYR A 52 20.09 -4.01 0.20
N PHE A 53 19.78 -3.79 1.49
CA PHE A 53 18.40 -3.69 1.99
C PHE A 53 17.68 -2.48 1.38
N MET A 54 18.41 -1.37 1.18
CA MET A 54 17.90 -0.19 0.47
C MET A 54 17.50 -0.51 -0.96
N SER A 55 18.34 -1.27 -1.67
CA SER A 55 18.09 -1.65 -3.06
C SER A 55 16.86 -2.56 -3.18
N ILE A 56 16.71 -3.51 -2.25
CA ILE A 56 15.55 -4.39 -2.17
C ILE A 56 14.28 -3.58 -1.87
N LEU A 57 14.25 -2.81 -0.79
CA LEU A 57 13.09 -2.00 -0.41
C LEU A 57 12.71 -0.98 -1.48
N GLY A 58 13.70 -0.29 -2.05
CA GLY A 58 13.49 0.67 -3.11
C GLY A 58 12.82 0.03 -4.32
N THR A 59 13.34 -1.10 -4.79
CA THR A 59 12.77 -1.84 -5.94
C THR A 59 11.33 -2.27 -5.66
N TRP A 60 11.07 -2.86 -4.48
CA TRP A 60 9.73 -3.28 -4.10
C TRP A 60 8.75 -2.11 -3.99
N LYS A 61 9.19 -0.94 -3.54
CA LYS A 61 8.35 0.26 -3.52
C LYS A 61 7.91 0.68 -4.92
N ILE A 62 8.84 0.71 -5.88
CA ILE A 62 8.49 1.06 -7.27
C ILE A 62 7.47 0.07 -7.83
N ILE A 63 7.72 -1.24 -7.70
CA ILE A 63 6.82 -2.29 -8.17
C ILE A 63 5.44 -2.15 -7.51
N GLY A 64 5.40 -1.95 -6.20
CA GLY A 64 4.16 -1.78 -5.44
C GLY A 64 3.34 -0.57 -5.92
N VAL A 65 3.99 0.56 -6.19
CA VAL A 65 3.33 1.77 -6.71
C VAL A 65 2.76 1.52 -8.10
N THR A 66 3.53 0.91 -8.99
CA THR A 66 3.06 0.55 -10.33
C THR A 66 1.80 -0.32 -10.27
N VAL A 67 1.80 -1.34 -9.41
CA VAL A 67 0.64 -2.22 -9.21
C VAL A 67 -0.58 -1.47 -8.66
N LEU A 68 -0.37 -0.52 -7.75
CA LEU A 68 -1.45 0.26 -7.11
C LEU A 68 -2.18 1.17 -8.11
N LEU A 69 -1.42 1.80 -9.01
CA LEU A 69 -1.93 2.71 -10.03
C LEU A 69 -2.70 1.96 -11.12
N LEU A 70 -2.17 0.81 -11.57
CA LEU A 70 -2.75 0.03 -12.66
C LEU A 70 -4.13 -0.56 -12.30
N PRO A 71 -5.13 -0.53 -13.20
CA PRO A 71 -6.48 -1.00 -12.89
C PRO A 71 -6.60 -2.53 -12.83
N ARG A 72 -5.73 -3.29 -13.51
CA ARG A 72 -5.94 -4.70 -13.88
C ARG A 72 -5.64 -5.72 -12.78
N PHE A 73 -4.63 -5.48 -11.96
CA PHE A 73 -4.05 -6.50 -11.08
C PHE A 73 -4.70 -6.51 -9.68
N ARG A 74 -5.87 -7.16 -9.54
CA ARG A 74 -6.65 -7.14 -8.27
C ARG A 74 -5.96 -7.85 -7.11
N LEU A 75 -5.39 -9.04 -7.34
CA LEU A 75 -4.67 -9.80 -6.30
C LEU A 75 -3.37 -9.10 -5.89
N PHE A 76 -2.55 -8.70 -6.86
CA PHE A 76 -1.30 -8.00 -6.58
C PHE A 76 -1.51 -6.67 -5.86
N LYS A 77 -2.67 -6.00 -6.01
CA LYS A 77 -2.99 -4.83 -5.19
C LYS A 77 -3.06 -5.15 -3.71
N GLU A 78 -3.71 -6.25 -3.34
CA GLU A 78 -3.76 -6.66 -1.94
C GLU A 78 -2.35 -6.91 -1.40
N TRP A 79 -1.49 -7.53 -2.21
CA TRP A 79 -0.10 -7.77 -1.86
C TRP A 79 0.70 -6.47 -1.73
N ALA A 80 0.47 -5.51 -2.63
CA ALA A 80 1.09 -4.19 -2.56
C ALA A 80 0.66 -3.43 -1.30
N TYR A 81 -0.63 -3.42 -0.96
CA TYR A 81 -1.12 -2.79 0.27
C TYR A 81 -0.55 -3.46 1.52
N ALA A 82 -0.54 -4.80 1.57
CA ALA A 82 0.03 -5.54 2.69
C ALA A 82 1.54 -5.29 2.82
N GLY A 83 2.28 -5.34 1.71
CA GLY A 83 3.71 -5.07 1.66
C GLY A 83 4.05 -3.66 2.14
N PHE A 84 3.31 -2.64 1.67
CA PHE A 84 3.49 -1.27 2.15
C PHE A 84 3.18 -1.13 3.63
N PHE A 85 2.10 -1.74 4.11
CA PHE A 85 1.76 -1.71 5.52
C PHE A 85 2.88 -2.32 6.38
N PHE A 86 3.35 -3.52 6.04
CA PHE A 86 4.42 -4.19 6.80
C PHE A 86 5.76 -3.45 6.70
N ALA A 87 6.12 -2.92 5.53
CA ALA A 87 7.34 -2.15 5.39
C ALA A 87 7.31 -0.86 6.23
N MET A 88 6.17 -0.17 6.27
CA MET A 88 6.01 1.06 7.04
C MET A 88 5.95 0.80 8.55
N THR A 89 5.23 -0.23 9.00
CA THR A 89 5.21 -0.59 10.43
C THR A 89 6.57 -1.12 10.87
N GLY A 90 7.25 -1.91 10.05
CA GLY A 90 8.63 -2.35 10.29
C GLY A 90 9.58 -1.17 10.45
N ALA A 91 9.48 -0.15 9.59
CA ALA A 91 10.25 1.08 9.73
C ALA A 91 9.95 1.78 11.07
N VAL A 92 8.67 1.95 11.45
CA VAL A 92 8.28 2.50 12.76
C VAL A 92 8.93 1.75 13.92
N PHE A 93 8.84 0.41 13.92
CA PHE A 93 9.47 -0.40 14.97
C PHE A 93 10.99 -0.27 14.99
N SER A 94 11.62 -0.13 13.83
CA SER A 94 13.07 0.01 13.71
C SER A 94 13.55 1.34 14.29
N HIS A 95 12.84 2.43 13.99
CA HIS A 95 13.12 3.75 14.57
C HIS A 95 12.89 3.75 16.10
N LEU A 96 11.82 3.11 16.57
CA LEU A 96 11.56 2.93 18.00
C LEU A 96 12.66 2.12 18.71
N ALA A 97 13.12 1.03 18.10
CA ALA A 97 14.17 0.19 18.66
C ALA A 97 15.53 0.91 18.76
N ASN A 98 15.80 1.85 17.84
CA ASN A 98 17.02 2.66 17.85
C ASN A 98 16.87 3.98 18.65
N SER A 99 15.75 4.17 19.37
CA SER A 99 15.45 5.37 20.17
C SER A 99 15.53 6.68 19.36
N GLU A 100 15.21 6.61 18.07
CA GLU A 100 15.21 7.79 17.21
C GLU A 100 14.02 8.72 17.52
N GLY A 101 14.16 10.00 17.18
CA GLY A 101 13.16 11.02 17.47
C GLY A 101 11.83 10.78 16.76
N ILE A 102 10.76 11.40 17.28
CA ILE A 102 9.39 11.31 16.72
C ILE A 102 9.33 11.71 15.24
N GLY A 103 10.24 12.59 14.78
CA GLY A 103 10.34 13.01 13.39
C GLY A 103 10.51 11.84 12.42
N GLU A 104 11.41 10.90 12.73
CA GLU A 104 11.71 9.74 11.88
C GLU A 104 10.58 8.70 11.88
N ILE A 105 9.80 8.63 12.96
CA ILE A 105 8.63 7.75 13.09
C ILE A 105 7.42 8.30 12.31
N THR A 106 7.31 9.63 12.23
CA THR A 106 6.09 10.30 11.72
C THR A 106 5.80 9.96 10.27
N ALA A 107 6.80 9.99 9.40
CA ALA A 107 6.64 9.70 7.98
C ALA A 107 6.18 8.24 7.72
N PRO A 108 6.89 7.20 8.20
CA PRO A 108 6.44 5.82 8.02
C PRO A 108 5.08 5.55 8.69
N ALA A 109 4.79 6.11 9.86
CA ALA A 109 3.47 5.97 10.49
C ALA A 109 2.35 6.59 9.63
N LEU A 110 2.56 7.80 9.10
CA LEU A 110 1.62 8.45 8.18
C LEU A 110 1.36 7.59 6.94
N PHE A 111 2.41 7.04 6.34
CA PHE A 111 2.27 6.19 5.17
C PHE A 111 1.58 4.86 5.46
N ALA A 112 1.79 4.25 6.64
CA ALA A 112 1.05 3.08 7.08
C ALA A 112 -0.46 3.38 7.15
N VAL A 113 -0.83 4.52 7.74
CA VAL A 113 -2.23 4.97 7.82
C VAL A 113 -2.81 5.22 6.42
N LEU A 114 -2.06 5.89 5.53
CA LEU A 114 -2.48 6.13 4.15
C LEU A 114 -2.69 4.82 3.37
N ALA A 115 -1.85 3.80 3.58
CA ALA A 115 -2.02 2.48 2.98
C ALA A 115 -3.34 1.84 3.40
N VAL A 116 -3.66 1.86 4.69
CA VAL A 116 -4.92 1.30 5.22
C VAL A 116 -6.13 2.10 4.74
N LEU A 117 -6.07 3.43 4.75
CA LEU A 117 -7.15 4.29 4.28
C LEU A 117 -7.41 4.10 2.78
N SER A 118 -6.36 4.10 1.96
CA SER A 118 -6.46 3.83 0.52
C SER A 118 -7.07 2.45 0.25
N TRP A 119 -6.64 1.42 1.00
CA TRP A 119 -7.19 0.07 0.91
C TRP A 119 -8.69 0.03 1.27
N ARG A 120 -9.09 0.67 2.37
CA ARG A 120 -10.49 0.71 2.83
C ARG A 120 -11.41 1.48 1.88
N LEU A 121 -10.94 2.60 1.35
CA LEU A 121 -11.69 3.47 0.43
C LEU A 121 -11.78 2.92 -1.00
N ARG A 122 -11.05 1.83 -1.30
CA ARG A 122 -10.97 1.26 -2.65
C ARG A 122 -12.35 0.97 -3.26
N PRO A 123 -12.63 1.48 -4.48
CA PRO A 123 -13.92 1.27 -5.13
C PRO A 123 -14.15 -0.21 -5.49
N SER A 124 -15.42 -0.60 -5.56
CA SER A 124 -15.83 -2.01 -5.74
C SER A 124 -15.31 -2.63 -7.04
N ASN A 125 -15.12 -1.84 -8.11
CA ASN A 125 -14.55 -2.31 -9.38
C ASN A 125 -13.07 -2.75 -9.30
N ARG A 126 -12.38 -2.39 -8.21
CA ARG A 126 -10.99 -2.76 -7.91
C ARG A 126 -10.88 -3.83 -6.83
N LYS A 127 -12.00 -4.41 -6.36
CA LYS A 127 -12.03 -5.55 -5.43
C LYS A 127 -12.14 -6.87 -6.19
N ILE A 128 -11.64 -7.95 -5.58
CA ILE A 128 -11.83 -9.31 -6.10
C ILE A 128 -13.34 -9.63 -6.04
N PRO A 129 -13.97 -10.08 -7.13
CA PRO A 129 -15.37 -10.51 -7.09
C PRO A 129 -15.47 -11.75 -6.21
N TYR A 130 -16.42 -11.76 -5.27
CA TYR A 130 -16.77 -12.99 -4.57
C TYR A 130 -17.50 -13.89 -5.58
N ILE A 131 -16.90 -15.03 -5.94
CA ILE A 131 -17.60 -16.05 -6.74
C ILE A 131 -18.62 -16.68 -5.80
N ASN A 132 -19.90 -16.35 -5.97
CA ASN A 132 -20.97 -17.03 -5.25
C ASN A 132 -21.18 -18.42 -5.87
N SER A 133 -20.67 -19.45 -5.22
CA SER A 133 -20.78 -20.86 -5.65
C SER A 133 -22.15 -21.46 -5.32
N SER A 134 -23.24 -20.75 -5.59
CA SER A 134 -24.57 -21.35 -5.66
C SER A 134 -24.71 -22.07 -7.00
N VAL A 135 -23.95 -23.16 -7.16
CA VAL A 135 -24.23 -24.17 -8.18
C VAL A 135 -25.66 -24.66 -7.89
N LYS A 136 -26.59 -24.36 -8.79
CA LYS A 136 -27.90 -25.01 -8.81
C LYS A 136 -27.63 -26.51 -8.88
N VAL A 137 -27.80 -27.21 -7.76
CA VAL A 137 -27.98 -28.67 -7.77
C VAL A 137 -29.26 -28.89 -8.56
N SER A 138 -29.10 -29.22 -9.84
CA SER A 138 -30.18 -29.65 -10.71
C SER A 138 -30.78 -30.90 -10.07
N SER A 139 -32.00 -30.75 -9.55
CA SER A 139 -32.87 -31.83 -9.10
C SER A 139 -33.04 -32.84 -10.24
N GLY A 140 -32.21 -33.88 -10.26
CA GLY A 140 -32.46 -35.08 -11.04
C GLY A 140 -33.74 -35.73 -10.54
N LYS A 141 -34.83 -35.57 -11.29
CA LYS A 141 -36.00 -36.43 -11.16
C LYS A 141 -35.57 -37.84 -11.60
N SER A 142 -35.48 -38.77 -10.65
CA SER A 142 -35.50 -40.20 -10.95
C SER A 142 -36.94 -40.57 -11.30
N LEU A 143 -37.12 -41.05 -12.53
CA LEU A 143 -38.34 -41.74 -13.00
C LEU A 143 -38.58 -43.03 -12.22
#